data_AF-A0A8I2H956-F1
#
_entry.id   AF-A0A8I2H956-F1
#
_cell.length_a   1.000
_cell.length_b   1.000
_cell.length_c   1.000
_cell.angle_alpha   90.00
_cell.angle_beta   90.00
_cell.angle_gamma   90.00
#
_symmetry.space_group_name_H-M   'P 1'
#
loop_
_entity.id
_entity.type
_entity.pdbx_description
1 polymer ?
#
loop_
_entity_poly.entity_id
_entity_poly.type
_entity_poly.pdbx_seq_one_letter_code
_entity_poly.pdbx_strand_id
1 'polypeptide(L)'
;MQTRIVVYGTNHPVHVVDFELTTCINSGFLLKASLESQFDLADELLVGNMLTFEIESPDAISTYFTGTLFDIQSGFVSEHTCGAEVVLKPRLELLKQTEKSQIFVQANV
;
A
#
# COMPACT_ATOMS: atom_id res chain seq x y z
N MET A 1 -7.65 -14.76 -20.47
CA MET A 1 -6.62 -14.39 -19.48
C MET A 1 -7.28 -13.50 -18.45
N GLN A 2 -7.05 -13.79 -17.17
CA GLN A 2 -7.63 -13.06 -16.04
C GLN A 2 -6.58 -12.07 -15.52
N THR A 3 -7.00 -10.88 -15.10
CA THR A 3 -6.12 -9.92 -14.42
C THR A 3 -5.58 -10.56 -13.15
N ARG A 4 -4.26 -10.56 -12.98
CA ARG A 4 -3.60 -11.08 -11.77
C ARG A 4 -3.03 -9.90 -10.99
N ILE A 5 -3.17 -9.96 -9.67
CA ILE A 5 -2.58 -8.97 -8.78
C ILE A 5 -1.56 -9.66 -7.88
N VAL A 6 -0.35 -9.10 -7.83
CA VAL A 6 0.75 -9.55 -6.97
C VAL A 6 1.13 -8.41 -6.03
N VAL A 7 1.28 -8.73 -4.74
CA VAL A 7 1.71 -7.76 -3.72
C VAL A 7 3.15 -8.03 -3.34
N TYR A 8 3.97 -6.99 -3.39
CA TYR A 8 5.36 -6.97 -2.93
C TYR A 8 5.48 -6.13 -1.66
N GLY A 9 6.45 -6.50 -0.82
CA GLY A 9 6.66 -5.90 0.49
C GLY A 9 6.18 -6.78 1.65
N THR A 10 5.70 -7.99 1.35
CA THR A 10 5.39 -9.05 2.30
C THR A 10 6.36 -10.21 2.11
N ASN A 11 6.60 -10.99 3.17
CA ASN A 11 7.42 -12.19 3.13
C ASN A 11 6.61 -13.41 2.66
N HIS A 12 5.31 -13.42 2.96
CA HIS A 12 4.40 -14.48 2.55
C HIS A 12 3.48 -14.05 1.41
N PRO A 13 2.93 -15.02 0.63
CA PRO A 13 1.93 -14.73 -0.39
C PRO A 13 0.69 -14.07 0.21
N VAL A 14 0.23 -13.02 -0.46
CA VAL A 14 -0.98 -12.29 -0.11
C VAL A 14 -1.87 -12.20 -1.35
N HIS A 15 -3.16 -12.42 -1.13
CA HIS A 15 -4.20 -12.29 -2.13
C HIS A 15 -4.92 -10.96 -1.93
N VAL A 16 -5.14 -10.23 -3.03
CA VAL A 16 -5.97 -9.01 -3.02
C VAL A 16 -7.40 -9.41 -3.31
N VAL A 17 -8.28 -9.20 -2.34
CA VAL A 17 -9.73 -9.50 -2.46
C VAL A 17 -10.44 -8.37 -3.18
N ASP A 18 -10.15 -7.14 -2.77
CA ASP A 18 -10.71 -5.92 -3.33
C ASP A 18 -9.70 -4.78 -3.21
N PHE A 19 -9.80 -3.80 -4.10
CA PHE A 19 -9.06 -2.55 -3.96
C PHE A 19 -9.77 -1.38 -4.65
N GLU A 20 -9.64 -0.21 -4.06
CA GLU A 20 -10.13 1.05 -4.58
C GLU A 20 -8.96 2.03 -4.67
N LEU A 21 -8.71 2.56 -5.88
CA LEU A 21 -7.71 3.60 -6.12
C LEU A 21 -8.40 4.92 -6.47
N THR A 22 -8.23 5.91 -5.60
CA THR A 22 -8.59 7.31 -5.88
C THR A 22 -7.32 8.09 -6.18
N THR A 23 -7.28 8.79 -7.32
CA THR A 23 -6.13 9.60 -7.74
C THR A 23 -6.57 10.99 -8.19
N CYS A 24 -5.75 12.00 -7.91
CA CYS A 24 -5.96 13.36 -8.38
C CYS A 24 -4.63 13.99 -8.78
N ILE A 25 -4.58 14.56 -9.98
CA ILE A 25 -3.43 15.30 -10.49
C ILE A 25 -3.12 16.43 -9.49
N ASN A 26 -1.87 16.50 -9.03
CA ASN A 26 -1.34 17.44 -8.02
C ASN A 26 -1.76 17.21 -6.56
N SER A 27 -2.64 16.26 -6.24
CA SER A 27 -3.04 15.96 -4.85
C SER A 27 -2.63 14.57 -4.36
N GLY A 28 -2.04 13.75 -5.25
CA GLY A 28 -1.56 12.42 -4.91
C GLY A 28 -2.62 11.34 -5.12
N PHE A 29 -2.53 10.25 -4.35
CA PHE A 29 -3.46 9.13 -4.42
C PHE A 29 -3.83 8.61 -3.03
N LEU A 30 -4.91 7.85 -3.00
CA LEU A 30 -5.35 7.04 -1.88
C LEU A 30 -5.71 5.67 -2.45
N LEU A 31 -5.03 4.63 -1.99
CA LEU A 31 -5.37 3.26 -2.33
C LEU A 31 -5.83 2.54 -1.07
N LYS A 32 -7.03 1.98 -1.11
CA LYS A 32 -7.56 1.09 -0.06
C LYS A 32 -7.59 -0.31 -0.63
N ALA A 33 -7.14 -1.31 0.12
CA ALA A 33 -7.19 -2.70 -0.32
C ALA A 33 -7.51 -3.64 0.83
N SER A 34 -8.26 -4.69 0.51
CA SER A 34 -8.51 -5.83 1.39
C SER A 34 -7.62 -6.98 0.95
N LEU A 35 -6.81 -7.46 1.89
CA LEU A 35 -5.79 -8.47 1.69
C LEU A 35 -6.14 -9.71 2.50
N GLU A 36 -5.85 -10.88 1.95
CA GLU A 36 -5.98 -12.16 2.66
C GLU A 36 -4.72 -13.00 2.51
N SER A 37 -4.36 -13.72 3.58
CA SER A 37 -3.28 -14.69 3.58
C SER A 37 -3.58 -15.86 4.52
N GLN A 38 -2.92 -16.98 4.29
CA GLN A 38 -2.91 -18.10 5.23
C GLN A 38 -1.94 -17.86 6.41
N PHE A 39 -1.10 -16.83 6.32
CA PHE A 39 -0.13 -16.45 7.34
C PHE A 39 -0.58 -15.19 8.07
N ASP A 40 -0.14 -15.03 9.32
CA ASP A 40 -0.36 -13.79 10.05
C ASP A 40 0.40 -12.63 9.39
N LEU A 41 -0.32 -11.56 9.08
CA LEU A 41 0.19 -10.39 8.38
C LEU A 41 0.61 -9.26 9.33
N ALA A 42 0.35 -9.39 10.64
CA ALA A 42 0.58 -8.32 11.61
C ALA A 42 2.04 -7.85 11.66
N ASP A 43 2.99 -8.78 11.57
CA ASP A 43 4.43 -8.49 11.63
C ASP A 43 5.03 -8.09 10.26
N GLU A 44 4.29 -8.29 9.17
CA GLU A 44 4.75 -7.97 7.81
C GLU A 44 4.29 -6.58 7.35
N LEU A 45 3.08 -6.20 7.75
CA LEU A 45 2.43 -4.98 7.31
C LEU A 45 2.59 -3.85 8.35
N LEU A 46 3.79 -3.27 8.40
CA LEU A 46 4.11 -2.18 9.32
C LEU A 46 3.85 -0.81 8.69
N VAL A 47 3.14 0.06 9.41
CA VAL A 47 2.91 1.45 8.98
C VAL A 47 4.24 2.15 8.70
N GLY A 48 4.31 2.83 7.56
CA GLY A 48 5.52 3.47 7.04
C GLY A 48 6.28 2.63 6.01
N ASN A 49 6.05 1.32 5.94
CA ASN A 49 6.62 0.47 4.90
C ASN A 49 5.99 0.73 3.53
N MET A 50 6.72 0.40 2.47
CA MET A 50 6.19 0.47 1.11
C MET A 50 5.61 -0.88 0.71
N LEU A 51 4.42 -0.84 0.10
CA LEU A 51 3.83 -1.98 -0.60
C LEU A 51 3.74 -1.64 -2.08
N THR A 52 3.96 -2.63 -2.94
CA THR A 52 3.79 -2.49 -4.39
C THR A 52 2.80 -3.52 -4.90
N PHE A 53 1.81 -3.05 -5.65
CA PHE A 53 0.79 -3.86 -6.31
C PHE A 53 1.15 -3.91 -7.78
N GLU A 54 1.47 -5.10 -8.28
CA GLU A 54 1.57 -5.37 -9.71
C GLU A 54 0.24 -5.90 -10.20
N ILE A 55 -0.30 -5.25 -11.23
CA ILE A 55 -1.52 -5.65 -11.92
C ILE A 55 -1.10 -6.10 -13.32
N GLU A 56 -1.08 -7.41 -13.54
CA GLU A 56 -0.84 -8.01 -14.85
C GLU A 56 -2.15 -8.00 -15.65
N SER A 57 -2.21 -7.20 -16.70
CA SER A 57 -3.37 -7.18 -17.60
C SER A 57 -3.33 -8.34 -18.61
N PRO A 58 -4.49 -8.71 -19.20
CA PRO A 58 -4.58 -9.82 -20.15
C PRO A 58 -3.71 -9.69 -21.42
N ASP A 59 -3.22 -8.50 -21.72
CA ASP A 59 -2.29 -8.20 -22.82
C ASP A 59 -0.81 -8.38 -22.44
N ALA A 60 -0.54 -8.95 -21.26
CA ALA A 60 0.79 -9.18 -20.69
C ALA A 60 1.58 -7.89 -20.39
N ILE A 61 0.89 -6.76 -20.23
CA ILE A 61 1.47 -5.53 -19.70
C ILE A 61 1.25 -5.50 -18.18
N SER A 62 2.31 -5.24 -17.42
CA SER A 62 2.22 -5.06 -15.96
C SER A 62 2.14 -3.58 -15.62
N THR A 63 1.17 -3.21 -14.77
CA THR A 63 1.10 -1.89 -14.15
C THR A 63 1.48 -2.00 -12.68
N TYR A 64 2.40 -1.16 -12.22
CA TYR A 64 2.87 -1.15 -10.84
C TYR A 64 2.34 0.06 -10.08
N PHE A 65 1.76 -0.17 -8.90
CA PHE A 65 1.34 0.85 -7.96
C PHE A 65 2.09 0.68 -6.65
N THR A 66 3.01 1.61 -6.37
CA THR A 66 3.75 1.64 -5.10
C THR A 66 3.20 2.72 -4.19
N GLY A 67 2.93 2.37 -2.94
CA GLY A 67 2.49 3.32 -1.91
C GLY A 67 3.05 3.01 -0.55
N THR A 68 3.02 4.00 0.33
CA THR A 68 3.42 3.85 1.73
C THR A 68 2.21 3.48 2.57
N LEU A 69 2.35 2.41 3.36
CA LEU A 69 1.34 1.96 4.32
C LEU A 69 1.12 3.02 5.38
N PHE A 70 -0.08 3.59 5.39
CA PHE A 70 -0.44 4.70 6.25
C PHE A 70 -1.35 4.24 7.39
N ASP A 71 -2.20 3.27 7.12
CA ASP A 71 -3.10 2.66 8.11
C ASP A 71 -3.32 1.19 7.78
N ILE A 72 -3.56 0.39 8.81
CA ILE A 72 -3.86 -1.03 8.70
C ILE A 72 -4.81 -1.47 9.80
N GLN A 73 -5.79 -2.28 9.43
CA GLN A 73 -6.61 -3.05 10.36
C GLN A 73 -6.52 -4.53 9.97
N SER A 74 -5.96 -5.36 10.85
CA SER A 74 -5.80 -6.79 10.60
C SER A 74 -6.60 -7.63 11.60
N GLY A 75 -6.96 -8.84 11.17
CA GLY A 75 -7.67 -9.81 12.00
C GLY A 75 -7.87 -11.13 11.28
N PHE A 76 -8.38 -12.14 11.99
CA PHE A 76 -8.74 -13.42 11.38
C PHE A 76 -10.11 -13.30 10.70
N VAL A 77 -10.19 -13.67 9.42
CA VAL A 77 -11.43 -13.77 8.64
C VAL A 77 -12.03 -15.16 8.78
N SER A 78 -11.17 -16.18 8.94
CA SER A 78 -11.55 -17.55 9.28
C SER A 78 -10.46 -18.22 10.12
N GLU A 79 -10.67 -19.47 10.55
CA GLU A 79 -9.71 -20.26 11.35
C GLU A 79 -8.33 -20.36 10.70
N HIS A 80 -8.25 -20.31 9.36
CA HIS A 80 -7.00 -20.49 8.59
C HIS A 80 -6.73 -19.31 7.64
N THR A 81 -7.38 -18.17 7.84
CA THR A 81 -7.25 -17.02 6.94
C THR A 81 -7.18 -15.73 7.73
N CYS A 82 -6.06 -15.04 7.61
CA CYS A 82 -5.83 -13.71 8.11
C CYS A 82 -6.24 -12.70 7.04
N GLY A 83 -6.96 -11.68 7.43
CA GLY A 83 -7.34 -10.54 6.61
C GLY A 83 -6.69 -9.27 7.10
N ALA A 84 -6.42 -8.35 6.17
CA ALA A 84 -5.99 -7.01 6.48
C ALA A 84 -6.63 -5.99 5.54
N GLU A 85 -7.21 -4.94 6.10
CA GLU A 85 -7.57 -3.73 5.36
C GLU A 85 -6.39 -2.76 5.45
N VAL A 86 -5.84 -2.35 4.30
CA VAL A 86 -4.70 -1.45 4.22
C VAL A 86 -5.06 -0.16 3.51
N VAL A 87 -4.45 0.94 3.96
CA VAL A 87 -4.54 2.25 3.31
C VAL A 87 -3.14 2.69 2.90
N LEU A 88 -2.94 2.88 1.59
CA LEU A 88 -1.70 3.40 1.02
C LEU A 88 -1.86 4.84 0.55
N LYS A 89 -0.82 5.62 0.79
CA LYS A 89 -0.70 7.02 0.35
C LYS A 89 0.71 7.31 -0.17
N PRO A 90 0.91 8.41 -0.92
CA PRO A 90 2.25 8.91 -1.21
C PRO A 90 3.05 9.16 0.07
N ARG A 91 4.35 8.87 0.04
CA ARG A 91 5.26 9.09 1.18
C ARG A 91 5.23 10.53 1.72
N LEU A 92 4.95 11.52 0.87
CA LEU A 92 4.84 12.93 1.29
C LEU A 92 3.73 13.16 2.32
N GLU A 93 2.67 12.33 2.36
CA GLU A 93 1.60 12.46 3.36
C GLU A 93 2.12 12.24 4.79
N LEU A 94 3.19 11.47 4.98
CA LEU A 94 3.85 11.33 6.29
C LEU A 94 4.54 12.62 6.74
N LEU A 95 4.99 13.47 5.82
CA LEU A 95 5.63 14.75 6.16
C LEU A 95 4.63 15.73 6.79
N LYS A 96 3.33 15.62 6.45
CA LYS A 96 2.27 16.43 7.06
C LYS A 96 2.04 16.09 8.54
N GLN A 97 2.49 14.92 9.00
CA GLN A 97 2.43 14.53 10.42
C GLN A 97 3.59 15.11 11.23
N THR A 98 4.58 15.72 10.58
CA THR A 98 5.71 16.35 11.27
C THR A 98 5.54 17.85 11.32
N GLU A 99 5.01 18.37 12.42
CA GLU A 99 5.05 19.81 12.67
C GLU A 99 6.47 20.20 13.11
N LYS A 100 7.24 20.75 12.18
CA LYS A 100 8.57 21.31 12.46
C LYS A 100 8.63 22.76 12.04
N SER A 101 8.97 23.64 12.97
CA SER A 101 9.37 25.01 12.66
C SER A 101 10.74 24.99 11.97
N GLN A 102 10.82 25.47 10.73
CA GLN A 102 12.04 25.47 9.92
C GLN A 102 12.28 26.86 9.32
N ILE A 103 13.55 27.30 9.31
CA ILE A 103 13.99 28.49 8.56
C ILE A 103 14.73 27.98 7.33
N PHE A 104 14.20 28.30 6.15
CA PHE A 104 14.86 27.99 4.88
C PHE A 104 15.83 29.13 4.55
N VAL A 105 17.13 28.83 4.52
CA VAL A 105 18.17 29.75 4.05
C VAL A 105 18.51 29.38 2.62
N GLN A 106 18.68 30.37 1.74
CA GLN A 106 19.04 30.16 0.35
C GLN A 106 20.35 29.37 0.27
N ALA A 107 20.27 28.13 -0.19
CA ALA A 107 21.43 27.34 -0.55
C ALA A 107 21.79 27.71 -1.99
N ASN A 108 23.03 28.17 -2.22
CA ASN A 108 23.58 28.17 -3.57
C ASN A 108 23.83 26.69 -3.92
N VAL A 109 22.90 26.10 -4.69
CA VAL A 109 23.06 24.78 -5.31
C VAL A 109 23.89 24.92 -6.57
#